data_AF-A0A0L6UGN8-F1
#
_entry.id   AF-A0A0L6UGN8-F1
#
_cell.length_a   1.000
_cell.length_b   1.000
_cell.length_c   1.000
_cell.angle_alpha   90.00
_cell.angle_beta   90.00
_cell.angle_gamma   90.00
#
_symmetry.space_group_name_H-M   'P 1'
#
loop_
_entity.id
_entity.type
_entity.pdbx_description
1 polymer ?
#
loop_
_entity_poly.entity_id
_entity_poly.type
_entity_poly.pdbx_seq_one_letter_code
_entity_poly.pdbx_strand_id
1 'polypeptide(L)' 'MIFCFIRKRYLISRDFSWPGMTRDVKYYVKSCYDCNRNKSSNHWMYGLLQPLPILPLPWNSFYMDFISQLPR' A
#
# COMPACT_ATOMS: atom_id res chain seq x y z
N MET A 1 6.34 4.51 0.41
CA MET A 1 6.36 5.98 0.62
C MET A 1 7.78 6.51 0.86
N ILE A 2 8.56 5.93 1.79
CA ILE A 2 9.96 6.30 2.05
C ILE A 2 10.83 6.30 0.78
N PHE A 3 10.73 5.27 -0.07
CA PHE A 3 11.52 5.18 -1.31
C PHE A 3 11.25 6.33 -2.30
N CYS A 4 9.98 6.71 -2.49
CA CYS A 4 9.62 7.82 -3.38
C CYS A 4 10.18 9.16 -2.86
N PHE A 5 10.12 9.36 -1.54
CA PHE A 5 10.69 10.54 -0.88
C PHE A 5 12.21 10.62 -1.03
N ILE A 6 12.92 9.53 -0.74
CA ILE A 6 14.39 9.46 -0.87
C ILE A 6 14.80 9.74 -2.32
N ARG A 7 14.12 9.11 -3.30
CA ARG A 7 14.41 9.30 -4.72
C ARG A 7 14.18 10.74 -5.17
N LYS A 8 13.04 11.35 -4.82
CA LYS A 8 12.74 12.75 -5.15
C LYS A 8 13.75 13.70 -4.52
N ARG A 9 14.08 13.51 -3.25
CA ARG A 9 15.07 14.34 -2.54
C ARG A 9 16.46 14.22 -3.18
N TYR A 10 16.87 13.00 -3.54
CA TYR A 10 18.17 12.75 -4.16
C TYR A 10 18.28 13.42 -5.54
N LEU A 11 17.24 13.36 -6.36
CA LEU A 11 17.24 14.02 -7.68
C LEU A 11 17.32 15.54 -7.56
N ILE A 12 16.52 16.13 -6.67
CA ILE A 12 16.48 17.60 -6.50
C ILE A 12 17.81 18.11 -5.92
N SER A 13 18.44 17.34 -5.02
CA SER A 13 19.67 17.74 -4.32
C SER A 13 20.90 17.79 -5.22
N ARG A 14 20.82 17.28 -6.45
CA ARG A 14 21.92 17.33 -7.42
C ARG A 14 22.09 18.73 -8.02
N ASP A 15 20.97 19.39 -8.29
CA ASP A 15 20.96 20.64 -9.04
C ASP A 15 20.58 21.84 -8.15
N PHE A 16 19.93 21.58 -7.01
CA PHE A 16 19.39 22.64 -6.15
C PHE A 16 19.59 22.33 -4.68
N SER A 17 19.94 23.36 -3.90
CA SER A 17 20.05 23.30 -2.44
C SER A 17 19.45 24.55 -1.83
N TRP A 18 18.47 24.37 -0.93
CA TRP A 18 17.83 25.45 -0.20
C TRP A 18 17.44 25.02 1.22
N PRO A 19 17.35 25.97 2.17
CA PRO A 19 16.92 25.67 3.53
C PRO A 19 15.47 25.18 3.52
N GLY A 20 15.21 24.00 4.09
CA GLY A 20 13.86 23.43 4.18
C GLY A 20 13.46 22.45 3.07
N MET A 21 14.31 22.21 2.08
CA MET A 21 14.04 21.29 0.95
C MET A 21 13.45 19.93 1.36
N THR A 22 13.97 19.32 2.42
CA THR A 22 13.47 18.04 2.95
C THR A 22 11.98 18.12 3.35
N ARG A 23 11.54 19.25 3.93
CA ARG A 23 10.15 19.48 4.35
C ARG A 23 9.25 19.66 3.12
N ASP A 24 9.70 20.42 2.14
CA ASP A 24 8.94 20.70 0.91
C ASP A 24 8.74 19.44 0.08
N VAL A 25 9.81 18.65 -0.11
CA VAL A 25 9.73 17.36 -0.80
C VAL A 25 8.80 16.40 -0.08
N LYS A 26 8.79 16.40 1.26
CA LYS A 26 7.90 15.56 2.07
C LYS A 26 6.44 15.99 1.90
N TYR A 27 6.17 17.28 1.87
CA TYR A 27 4.83 17.83 1.64
C TYR A 27 4.34 17.48 0.23
N TYR A 28 5.17 17.70 -0.79
CA TYR A 28 4.86 17.38 -2.18
C TYR A 28 4.54 15.88 -2.38
N VAL A 29 5.40 14.98 -1.87
CA VAL A 29 5.18 13.53 -1.99
C VAL A 29 3.91 13.07 -1.27
N LYS A 30 3.50 13.76 -0.20
CA LYS A 30 2.25 13.48 0.51
C LYS A 30 1.02 13.93 -0.28
N SER A 31 1.09 15.05 -0.97
CA SER A 31 -0.01 15.62 -1.75
C SER A 31 -0.15 15.05 -3.17
N CYS A 32 0.92 14.44 -3.70
CA CYS A 32 0.93 13.93 -5.08
C CYS A 32 0.10 12.64 -5.24
N TYR A 33 -0.86 12.68 -6.17
CA TYR A 33 -1.74 11.55 -6.49
C TYR A 33 -0.97 10.31 -6.97
N ASP A 34 -0.06 10.46 -7.95
CA ASP A 34 0.71 9.32 -8.49
C ASP A 34 1.64 8.70 -7.46
N CYS A 35 2.25 9.54 -6.61
CA CYS A 35 3.12 9.07 -5.53
C CYS A 35 2.33 8.28 -4.46
N ASN A 36 1.07 8.67 -4.22
CA ASN A 36 0.18 7.96 -3.31
C ASN A 36 -0.37 6.67 -3.92
N ARG A 37 -0.73 6.68 -5.20
CA ARG A 37 -1.23 5.50 -5.93
C ARG A 37 -0.15 4.42 -6.08
N ASN A 38 1.09 4.84 -6.38
CA ASN A 38 2.20 3.92 -6.56
C ASN A 38 2.90 3.54 -5.24
N LYS A 39 2.26 3.78 -4.09
CA LYS A 39 2.73 3.24 -2.82
C LYS A 39 2.58 1.72 -2.88
N SER A 40 3.70 1.02 -2.86
CA SER A 40 3.70 -0.36 -2.39
C SER A 40 3.02 -0.37 -1.02
N SER A 41 1.98 -1.18 -0.88
CA SER A 41 1.41 -1.49 0.41
C SER A 41 2.48 -2.27 1.17
N ASN A 42 3.27 -1.57 1.99
CA ASN A 42 4.09 -2.23 3.01
C ASN A 42 3.17 -2.66 4.16
N HIS A 43 2.03 -3.29 3.83
CA HIS A 43 1.19 -3.88 4.85
C HIS A 43 2.04 -4.97 5.50
N TRP A 44 2.25 -4.82 6.80
CA TRP A 44 2.70 -5.92 7.61
C TRP A 44 1.73 -7.10 7.41
N MET A 45 2.27 -8.33 7.41
CA MET A 45 1.49 -9.57 7.29
C MET A 45 0.21 -9.43 8.14
N TYR A 46 -0.97 -9.59 7.53
CA TYR A 46 -2.26 -9.38 8.21
C TYR A 46 -2.32 -10.13 9.55
N GLY A 47 -2.00 -9.44 10.66
CA GLY A 47 -1.58 -9.97 11.97
C GLY A 47 -1.76 -11.47 12.20
N LEU A 48 -2.54 -11.83 13.22
CA LEU A 48 -3.07 -13.19 13.35
C LEU A 48 -4.42 -13.19 12.62
N LEU A 49 -4.55 -13.99 11.56
CA LEU A 49 -5.84 -14.21 10.90
C LEU A 49 -6.85 -14.66 11.96
N GLN A 50 -7.88 -13.86 12.22
CA GLN A 50 -8.96 -14.27 13.11
C GLN A 50 -9.76 -15.35 12.38
N PRO A 51 -9.85 -16.58 12.91
CA PRO A 51 -10.66 -17.62 12.30
C PRO A 51 -12.13 -17.18 12.34
N LEU A 52 -12.90 -17.58 11.33
CA LEU A 52 -14.34 -17.39 11.36
C LEU A 52 -14.93 -18.12 12.58
N PRO A 53 -15.94 -17.53 13.24
CA PRO A 53 -16.61 -18.19 14.36
C PRO A 53 -17.18 -19.53 13.89
N ILE A 54 -17.07 -20.55 14.75
CA ILE A 54 -17.65 -21.86 14.51
C ILE A 54 -19.17 -21.71 14.56
N LEU A 55 -19.86 -22.19 13.53
CA LEU A 55 -21.32 -22.10 13.47
C LEU A 55 -21.95 -23.22 14.31
N PRO A 56 -23.01 -22.94 15.06
CA PRO A 56 -23.61 -23.91 15.99
C PRO A 56 -24.44 -25.01 15.30
N LEU A 57 -24.79 -24.82 14.03
CA LEU A 57 -25.66 -25.69 13.24
C LEU A 57 -25.04 -25.95 11.87
N PRO A 58 -25.23 -27.17 11.30
CA PRO A 58 -24.85 -27.44 9.92
C PRO A 58 -25.64 -26.53 8.97
N TRP A 59 -25.00 -26.07 7.88
CA TRP A 59 -25.57 -25.20 6.83
C TRP A 59 -25.87 -23.73 7.19
N ASN A 60 -25.41 -23.23 8.35
CA ASN A 60 -25.63 -21.83 8.73
C ASN A 60 -24.81 -20.80 7.92
N SER A 61 -23.79 -21.24 7.18
CA SER A 61 -23.09 -20.41 6.19
C SER A 61 -22.83 -21.21 4.93
N PHE A 62 -22.85 -20.51 3.80
CA PHE A 62 -22.39 -21.00 2.52
C PHE A 62 -21.47 -19.94 1.92
N TYR A 63 -20.36 -20.39 1.36
CA TYR A 63 -19.40 -19.54 0.66
C TYR A 63 -19.29 -20.06 -0.77
N MET A 64 -19.34 -19.17 -1.75
CA MET A 64 -19.21 -19.52 -3.15
C MET A 64 -18.05 -18.74 -3.77
N ASP A 65 -17.04 -19.48 -4.22
CA ASP A 65 -15.96 -18.95 -5.03
C ASP A 65 -16.27 -19.13 -6.52
N PHE A 66 -16.01 -18.10 -7.32
CA PHE A 66 -16.03 -18.22 -8.77
C PHE A 66 -14.64 -18.60 -9.27
N ILE A 67 -14.52 -19.77 -9.90
CA ILE A 67 -13.31 -20.15 -10.64
C ILE A 67 -13.43 -19.58 -12.06
N SER A 68 -12.64 -18.56 -12.38
CA SER A 68 -12.71 -17.86 -13.67
C SER A 68 -11.93 -18.55 -14.80
N GLN A 69 -11.06 -19.52 -14.49
CA GLN A 69 -10.18 -20.17 -15.46
C GLN A 69 -10.26 -21.69 -15.33
N LEU A 70 -11.09 -22.31 -16.16
CA LEU A 70 -11.12 -23.75 -16.40
C LEU A 70 -10.30 -24.06 -17.68
N PRO A 71 -9.45 -25.11 -17.69
CA PRO A 71 -8.78 -25.54 -18.91
C PRO A 71 -9.80 -25.99 -19.97
N ARG A 72 -9.47 -25.73 -21.24
CA ARG A 72 -10.26 -26.17 -22.41
C ARG A 72 -10.09 -27.66 -22.68
#